data_AF-A0A6J4QCZ8-F1
#
_entry.id   AF-A0A6J4QCZ8-F1
#
_cell.length_a   1.000
_cell.length_b   1.000
_cell.length_c   1.000
_cell.angle_alpha   90.00
_cell.angle_beta   90.00
_cell.angle_gamma   90.00
#
_symmetry.space_group_name_H-M   'P 1'
#
loop_
_entity.id
_entity.type
_entity.pdbx_description
1 polymer ?
#
loop_
_entity_poly.entity_id
_entity_poly.type
_entity_poly.pdbx_seq_one_letter_code
_entity_poly.pdbx_strand_id
1 'polypeptide(L)' 'MVAPAQWGQKADGRWTYGRSMIVDPWGTVLGTCPDRDGYTLATLDLDYLDRLRTDFPALANRWPETYDW' A
#
# COMPACT_ATOMS: atom_id res chain seq x y z
N MET A 1 0.20 -0.38 4.14
CA MET A 1 -0.69 0.24 3.14
C MET A 1 -1.61 -0.83 2.57
N VAL A 2 -2.87 -0.48 2.28
CA VAL A 2 -3.80 -1.32 1.52
C VAL A 2 -4.26 -0.52 0.31
N ALA A 3 -4.20 -1.13 -0.88
CA ALA A 3 -4.54 -0.50 -2.15
C ALA A 3 -5.52 -1.40 -2.92
N PRO A 4 -6.83 -1.30 -2.66
CA PRO A 4 -7.84 -2.04 -3.42
C PRO A 4 -8.04 -1.44 -4.81
N ALA A 5 -8.30 -2.29 -5.81
CA ALA A 5 -8.43 -1.91 -7.20
C ALA A 5 -9.50 -2.74 -7.94
N GLN A 6 -10.04 -2.17 -9.02
CA GLN A 6 -10.89 -2.86 -9.99
C GLN A 6 -10.02 -3.59 -11.02
N TRP A 7 -10.46 -4.76 -11.48
CA TRP A 7 -9.80 -5.53 -12.53
C TRP A 7 -10.75 -5.79 -13.72
N GLY A 8 -10.18 -5.98 -14.91
CA GLY A 8 -10.91 -6.38 -16.10
C GLY A 8 -11.46 -5.23 -16.94
N GLN A 9 -12.24 -5.59 -17.97
CA GLN A 9 -12.83 -4.65 -18.92
C GLN A 9 -14.17 -4.11 -18.41
N LYS A 10 -14.36 -2.80 -18.48
CA LYS A 10 -15.62 -2.12 -18.15
C LYS A 10 -16.56 -2.11 -19.35
N ALA A 11 -17.85 -1.83 -19.11
CA ALA A 11 -18.88 -1.79 -20.15
C ALA A 11 -18.61 -0.76 -21.26
N ASP A 12 -17.82 0.28 -20.97
CA ASP A 12 -17.39 1.30 -21.93
C ASP A 12 -16.08 0.95 -22.67
N GLY A 13 -15.58 -0.28 -22.51
CA GLY A 13 -14.39 -0.79 -23.19
C GLY A 13 -13.06 -0.49 -22.50
N ARG A 14 -13.04 0.37 -21.46
CA ARG A 14 -11.80 0.66 -20.70
C ARG A 14 -11.35 -0.55 -19.89
N TRP A 15 -10.03 -0.70 -19.74
CA TRP A 15 -9.44 -1.73 -18.90
C TRP A 15 -9.01 -1.18 -17.54
N THR A 16 -9.24 -1.96 -16.50
CA THR A 16 -8.74 -1.71 -15.16
C THR A 16 -7.74 -2.81 -14.79
N TYR A 17 -6.61 -2.40 -14.20
CA TYR A 17 -5.44 -3.27 -14.07
C TYR A 17 -5.54 -4.29 -12.93
N GLY A 18 -6.45 -4.08 -11.97
CA GLY A 18 -6.54 -4.92 -10.79
C GLY A 18 -5.33 -4.75 -9.89
N ARG A 19 -4.74 -5.88 -9.49
CA ARG A 19 -3.58 -5.96 -8.60
C ARG A 19 -3.77 -5.23 -7.28
N SER A 20 -4.97 -5.37 -6.70
CA SER A 20 -5.21 -4.99 -5.31
C SER A 20 -4.11 -5.55 -4.42
N MET A 21 -3.50 -4.76 -3.56
CA MET A 21 -2.33 -5.19 -2.79
C MET A 21 -2.30 -4.69 -1.35
N ILE A 22 -1.60 -5.47 -0.52
CA ILE A 22 -1.25 -5.12 0.85
C ILE A 22 0.27 -5.01 0.91
N VAL A 23 0.77 -3.89 1.43
CA VAL A 23 2.19 -3.57 1.51
C VAL A 23 2.57 -3.24 2.95
N ASP A 24 3.69 -3.75 3.43
CA ASP A 24 4.21 -3.47 4.77
C ASP A 24 4.77 -2.04 4.89
N PRO A 25 5.21 -1.61 6.09
CA PRO A 25 5.77 -0.27 6.30
C PRO A 25 7.11 0.01 5.60
N TRP A 26 7.86 -1.02 5.19
CA TRP A 26 9.12 -0.89 4.45
C TRP A 26 8.93 -0.81 2.93
N GLY A 27 7.74 -1.19 2.44
CA GLY A 27 7.43 -1.26 1.02
C GLY A 27 7.38 -2.67 0.45
N THR A 28 7.47 -3.71 1.29
CA THR A 28 7.35 -5.11 0.88
C THR A 28 5.89 -5.45 0.57
N VAL A 29 5.63 -6.03 -0.60
CA VAL A 29 4.29 -6.50 -0.96
C VAL A 29 4.00 -7.80 -0.23
N LEU A 30 3.10 -7.75 0.76
CA LEU A 30 2.69 -8.91 1.57
C LEU A 30 1.66 -9.79 0.85
N GLY A 31 0.84 -9.18 0.00
CA GLY A 31 -0.19 -9.88 -0.76
C GLY A 31 -0.64 -9.08 -1.96
N THR A 32 -1.01 -9.77 -3.04
CA THR A 32 -1.59 -9.18 -4.25
C THR A 32 -2.71 -10.08 -4.74
N CYS A 33 -3.85 -9.50 -5.11
CA CYS A 33 -4.92 -10.24 -5.75
C CYS A 33 -4.49 -10.70 -7.15
N PRO A 34 -4.93 -11.89 -7.59
CA PRO A 34 -4.73 -12.32 -8.97
C PRO A 34 -5.53 -11.44 -9.95
N ASP A 35 -5.24 -11.54 -11.24
CA ASP A 35 -6.01 -10.88 -12.32
C ASP A 35 -7.33 -11.61 -12.59
N ARG A 36 -8.12 -11.79 -11.54
CA ARG A 36 -9.48 -12.34 -11.52
C ARG A 36 -10.22 -11.90 -10.26
N ASP A 37 -11.52 -12.15 -10.19
CA ASP A 37 -12.31 -11.88 -8.99
C ASP A 37 -11.72 -12.62 -7.78
N GLY A 38 -11.55 -11.89 -6.68
CA GLY A 38 -11.00 -12.44 -5.45
C GLY A 38 -10.49 -11.38 -4.48
N TYR A 39 -9.85 -11.87 -3.43
CA TYR A 39 -9.25 -11.07 -2.38
C TYR A 39 -7.88 -11.63 -1.97
N THR A 40 -7.09 -10.82 -1.29
CA THR A 40 -5.82 -11.21 -0.69
C THR A 40 -5.87 -10.89 0.81
N LEU A 41 -5.17 -11.68 1.62
CA LEU A 41 -5.09 -11.53 3.06
C LEU A 41 -3.62 -11.44 3.46
N ALA A 42 -3.33 -10.66 4.51
CA ALA A 42 -2.01 -10.57 5.10
C ALA A 42 -2.14 -10.33 6.61
N THR A 43 -1.16 -10.81 7.37
CA THR A 43 -1.01 -10.51 8.79
C THR A 43 -0.23 -9.23 8.95
N LEU A 44 -0.68 -8.35 9.86
CA LEU A 44 0.03 -7.13 10.21
C LEU A 44 0.80 -7.32 11.51
N ASP A 45 2.08 -6.96 11.49
CA ASP A 45 2.93 -6.85 12.67
C ASP A 45 3.05 -5.37 13.05
N LEU A 46 2.37 -4.97 14.12
CA LEU A 46 2.40 -3.59 14.62
C LEU A 46 3.67 -3.29 15.41
N ASP A 47 4.27 -4.29 16.06
CA ASP A 47 5.53 -4.14 16.78
C ASP A 47 6.68 -3.87 15.79
N TYR A 48 6.62 -4.47 14.59
CA TYR A 48 7.53 -4.11 13.51
C TYR A 48 7.36 -2.66 13.04
N LEU A 49 6.11 -2.18 12.89
CA LEU A 49 5.84 -0.78 12.50
C LEU A 49 6.42 0.21 13.52
N ASP A 50 6.23 -0.05 14.81
CA ASP A 50 6.70 0.84 15.88
C ASP A 50 8.23 0.86 15.98
N ARG A 51 8.88 -0.30 15.84
CA ARG A 51 10.34 -0.39 15.72
C ARG A 51 10.85 0.39 14.51
N LEU A 52 10.23 0.19 13.35
CA LEU A 52 10.65 0.88 12.12
C LEU A 52 10.57 2.40 12.25
N ARG A 53 9.51 2.93 12.87
CA ARG A 53 9.37 4.39 13.09
C ARG A 53 10.38 4.94 14.09
N THR A 54 10.83 4.12 15.03
CA THR A 54 11.88 4.48 16.00
C THR A 54 13.25 4.50 15.30
N ASP A 55 13.56 3.45 14.54
CA ASP A 55 14.84 3.31 13.84
C ASP A 55 14.98 4.30 12.67
N PHE A 56 13.86 4.61 12.00
CA PHE A 56 13.79 5.54 10.87
C PHE A 56 12.71 6.61 11.09
N PRO A 57 12.98 7.65 11.89
CA PRO A 57 11.99 8.64 12.31
C PRO A 57 11.77 9.72 11.23
N ALA A 58 11.43 9.31 10.01
CA ALA A 58 11.30 10.17 8.84
C ALA A 58 10.38 11.38 9.06
N LEU A 59 9.29 11.21 9.83
CA LEU A 59 8.36 12.29 10.14
C LEU A 59 8.93 13.33 11.11
N ALA A 60 9.77 12.91 12.07
CA ALA A 60 10.44 13.83 13.00
C ALA A 60 11.55 14.63 12.31
N ASN A 61 12.12 14.07 11.23
CA ASN A 61 13.16 14.71 10.44
C ASN A 61 12.61 15.68 9.37
N ARG A 62 11.29 15.86 9.27
CA ARG A 62 10.68 16.82 8.34
C ARG A 62 11.04 18.25 8.72
N TRP A 63 11.14 19.13 7.72
CA TRP A 63 11.33 20.59 7.87
C TRP A 63 10.10 21.31 7.29
N PRO A 64 8.98 21.36 8.03
CA PRO A 64 7.70 21.86 7.50
C PRO A 64 7.75 23.29 6.99
N GLU A 65 8.63 24.12 7.53
CA GLU A 65 8.87 25.51 7.16
C GLU A 65 9.40 25.70 5.74
N THR A 66 9.93 24.64 5.12
CA THR A 66 10.42 24.66 3.73
C THR A 66 9.39 24.21 2.71
N TYR A 67 8.23 23.74 3.16
CA TYR A 67 7.19 23.25 2.25
C TYR A 67 6.35 24.43 1.77
N ASP A 68 6.47 24.76 0.49
CA ASP A 68 5.50 25.60 -0.22
C ASP A 68 4.28 24.74 -0.56
N TRP A 69 3.23 24.84 0.24
CA TRP A 69 1.92 24.26 -0.04
C TRP A 69 0.84 25.34 -0.07
#